data_AF-A0A1H4N3X0-F1
#
_entry.id   AF-A0A1H4N3X0-F1
#
_cell.length_a   1.000
_cell.length_b   1.000
_cell.length_c   1.000
_cell.angle_alpha   90.00
_cell.angle_beta   90.00
_cell.angle_gamma   90.00
#
_symmetry.space_group_name_H-M   'P 1'
#
loop_
_entity.id
_entity.type
_entity.pdbx_description
1 polymer ?
#
loop_
_entity_poly.entity_id
_entity_poly.type
_entity_poly.pdbx_seq_one_letter_code
_entity_poly.pdbx_strand_id
1 'polypeptide(L)'
;MSVTDVTARISQIQAQLALLPSASVGSSSFASTLSRTTASTTGGSVTGDQVVAKAKEMIGLPYVWGGTDPEKGVDCSGLVQSVYRSFGIELPRLSADQARSGTPVASMADAKPGDLIAWDNSSRNVGADHIAIYIGNGQMIEAPRPGGHVQVVPVTTPPDYIRRVIPEASATAPATPVSPVAGSTGDVPAGTPYADLFRAAGAKHHVDPALLAAVAQQESGFDPQAVSPAGAQGIMQLMPGTAKGLGVTDPFDPAQAIDGAAKLLDNLITRFGSIEMSLAAYNAGPGAVVRYDGVPPYPETQAYVKSVMAHWLGEAAA
;
A
#
# COMPACT_ATOMS: atom_id res chain seq x y z
N MET A 1 44.43 21.26 -11.47
CA MET A 1 44.31 21.24 -12.94
C MET A 1 44.66 22.64 -13.43
N SER A 2 45.60 22.78 -14.36
CA SER A 2 46.04 24.12 -14.79
C SER A 2 45.06 24.70 -15.81
N VAL A 3 44.97 26.03 -15.89
CA VAL A 3 44.12 26.74 -16.87
C VAL A 3 44.44 26.31 -18.30
N THR A 4 45.70 25.95 -18.56
CA THR A 4 46.21 25.41 -19.82
C THR A 4 45.60 24.06 -20.20
N ASP A 5 45.30 23.20 -19.22
CA ASP A 5 44.66 21.90 -19.44
C ASP A 5 43.17 22.05 -19.82
N VAL A 6 42.53 23.12 -19.33
CA VAL A 6 41.12 23.44 -19.63
C VAL A 6 41.00 24.02 -21.05
N THR A 7 41.94 24.87 -21.49
CA THR A 7 41.90 25.45 -22.85
C THR A 7 42.20 24.41 -23.92
N ALA A 8 43.09 23.46 -23.65
CA ALA A 8 43.39 22.33 -24.54
C ALA A 8 42.18 21.38 -24.70
N ARG A 9 41.44 21.12 -23.61
CA ARG A 9 40.21 20.31 -23.62
C ARG A 9 39.08 20.98 -24.41
N ILE A 10 38.91 22.29 -24.29
CA ILE A 10 37.88 23.05 -25.03
C ILE A 10 38.17 23.03 -26.54
N SER A 11 39.43 23.19 -26.93
CA SER A 11 39.84 23.16 -28.35
C SER A 11 39.69 21.76 -28.98
N GLN A 12 39.92 20.69 -28.19
CA GLN A 12 39.66 19.31 -28.62
C GLN A 12 38.16 19.01 -28.83
N ILE A 13 37.28 19.58 -28.00
CA ILE A 13 35.82 19.41 -28.15
C ILE A 13 35.30 20.15 -29.38
N GLN A 14 35.83 21.34 -29.67
CA GLN A 14 35.44 22.11 -30.86
C GLN A 14 35.91 21.46 -32.18
N ALA A 15 37.09 20.83 -32.19
CA ALA A 15 37.58 20.11 -33.36
C ALA A 15 36.79 18.81 -33.65
N GLN A 16 36.26 18.14 -32.63
CA GLN A 16 35.43 16.93 -32.82
C GLN A 16 34.02 17.24 -33.31
N LEU A 17 33.50 18.45 -33.08
CA LEU A 17 32.15 18.85 -33.51
C LEU A 17 32.08 19.20 -35.01
N ALA A 18 33.21 19.51 -35.64
CA ALA A 18 33.31 19.84 -37.08
C ALA A 18 33.37 18.62 -38.02
N LEU A 19 33.49 17.40 -37.48
CA LEU A 19 33.59 16.14 -38.24
C LEU A 19 32.27 15.36 -38.33
N LEU A 20 31.15 15.92 -37.88
CA LEU A 20 29.84 15.28 -38.00
C LEU A 20 29.23 15.53 -39.38
N PRO A 21 28.74 14.48 -40.08
CA PRO A 21 28.12 14.66 -41.38
C PRO A 21 26.84 15.49 -41.28
N SER A 22 26.68 16.45 -42.20
CA SER A 22 25.41 17.17 -42.40
C SER A 22 24.41 16.25 -43.08
N ALA A 23 23.62 15.53 -42.27
CA ALA A 23 22.50 14.74 -42.77
C ALA A 23 21.24 15.61 -42.79
N SER A 24 20.68 15.81 -43.99
CA SER A 24 19.31 16.31 -44.17
C SER A 24 18.33 15.26 -43.64
N VAL A 25 17.94 15.40 -42.38
CA VAL A 25 16.98 14.51 -41.73
C VAL A 25 15.58 15.05 -41.95
N GLY A 26 14.79 14.36 -42.79
CA GLY A 26 13.36 14.62 -42.91
C GLY A 26 12.66 14.47 -41.57
N SER A 27 11.66 15.32 -41.30
CA SER A 27 10.96 15.43 -40.00
C SER A 27 10.37 14.13 -39.45
N SER A 28 10.25 13.06 -40.26
CA SER A 28 9.83 11.73 -39.82
C SER A 28 10.92 10.93 -39.10
N SER A 29 12.20 11.21 -39.38
CA SER A 29 13.34 10.52 -38.76
C SER A 29 13.70 11.13 -37.41
N PHE A 30 13.65 12.47 -37.27
CA PHE A 30 13.79 13.10 -35.95
C PHE A 30 12.66 12.71 -35.00
N ALA A 31 11.41 12.61 -35.47
CA ALA A 31 10.31 12.10 -34.65
C ALA A 31 10.50 10.62 -34.27
N SER A 32 11.06 9.77 -35.14
CA SER A 32 11.31 8.35 -34.82
C SER A 32 12.53 8.14 -33.91
N THR A 33 13.54 9.02 -33.98
CA THR A 33 14.70 9.00 -33.09
C THR A 33 14.39 9.68 -31.77
N LEU A 34 13.65 10.79 -31.75
CA LEU A 34 13.13 11.40 -30.53
C LEU A 34 12.15 10.45 -29.85
N SER A 35 11.25 9.76 -30.58
CA SER A 35 10.41 8.69 -30.00
C SER A 35 11.20 7.48 -29.53
N ARG A 36 12.42 7.23 -30.04
CA ARG A 36 13.29 6.17 -29.51
C ARG A 36 14.07 6.62 -28.27
N THR A 37 14.47 7.88 -28.21
CA THR A 37 15.18 8.47 -27.07
C THR A 37 14.21 8.86 -25.93
N THR A 38 12.96 9.21 -26.24
CA THR A 38 11.88 9.42 -25.26
C THR A 38 11.21 8.09 -24.84
N ALA A 39 11.26 7.04 -25.67
CA ALA A 39 10.90 5.69 -25.25
C ALA A 39 11.93 5.06 -24.29
N SER A 40 13.19 5.49 -24.30
CA SER A 40 14.21 5.03 -23.33
C SER A 40 14.16 5.74 -21.97
N THR A 41 13.21 6.65 -21.73
CA THR A 41 13.02 7.29 -20.41
C THR A 41 11.60 7.10 -19.87
N THR A 42 10.87 6.11 -20.37
CA THR A 42 9.56 5.72 -19.82
C THR A 42 9.60 4.25 -19.42
N GLY A 43 9.74 3.98 -18.12
CA GLY A 43 9.23 2.79 -17.45
C GLY A 43 9.68 1.42 -17.96
N GLY A 44 10.98 1.10 -17.87
CA GLY A 44 11.37 -0.30 -17.81
C GLY A 44 10.79 -0.90 -16.52
N SER A 45 9.78 -1.77 -16.64
CA SER A 45 9.24 -2.53 -15.51
C SER A 45 10.40 -3.25 -14.81
N VAL A 46 10.57 -2.97 -13.52
CA VAL A 46 11.58 -3.58 -12.65
C VAL A 46 11.38 -5.09 -12.69
N THR A 47 12.45 -5.89 -12.75
CA THR A 47 12.36 -7.35 -12.74
C THR A 47 12.75 -7.96 -11.39
N GLY A 48 12.27 -9.17 -11.14
CA GLY A 48 12.68 -9.98 -9.98
C GLY A 48 14.19 -10.12 -9.84
N ASP A 49 14.88 -10.37 -10.95
CA ASP A 49 16.34 -10.53 -10.97
C ASP A 49 17.08 -9.24 -10.59
N GLN A 50 16.54 -8.07 -10.97
CA GLN A 50 17.10 -6.78 -10.56
C GLN A 50 16.96 -6.58 -9.04
N VAL A 51 15.80 -6.93 -8.48
CA VAL A 51 15.58 -6.89 -7.02
C VAL A 51 16.55 -7.82 -6.30
N VAL A 52 16.75 -9.05 -6.80
CA VAL A 52 17.70 -10.00 -6.22
C VAL A 52 19.15 -9.48 -6.32
N ALA A 53 19.55 -8.95 -7.47
CA ALA A 53 20.88 -8.37 -7.65
C ALA A 53 21.12 -7.25 -6.63
N LYS A 54 20.14 -6.36 -6.44
CA LYS A 54 20.23 -5.28 -5.47
C LYS A 54 20.29 -5.78 -4.02
N ALA A 55 19.47 -6.77 -3.68
CA ALA A 55 19.50 -7.38 -2.35
C ALA A 55 20.86 -8.03 -2.05
N LYS A 56 21.51 -8.63 -3.05
CA LYS A 56 22.85 -9.22 -2.91
C LYS A 56 23.94 -8.20 -2.57
N GLU A 57 23.81 -6.94 -2.99
CA GLU A 57 24.75 -5.88 -2.63
C GLU A 57 24.76 -5.60 -1.11
N MET A 58 23.67 -5.96 -0.41
CA MET A 58 23.53 -5.74 1.03
C MET A 58 24.06 -6.89 1.88
N ILE A 59 24.50 -8.01 1.28
CA ILE A 59 25.02 -9.16 2.01
C ILE A 59 26.24 -8.76 2.84
N GLY A 60 26.28 -9.20 4.10
CA GLY A 60 27.31 -8.87 5.07
C GLY A 60 27.03 -7.60 5.88
N LEU A 61 26.04 -6.79 5.49
CA LEU A 61 25.66 -5.61 6.26
C LEU A 61 25.11 -6.02 7.63
N PRO A 62 25.53 -5.38 8.74
CA PRO A 62 25.13 -5.79 10.08
C PRO A 62 23.63 -5.56 10.32
N TYR A 63 23.02 -6.44 11.12
CA TYR A 63 21.67 -6.22 11.58
C TYR A 63 21.64 -5.09 12.62
N VAL A 64 20.78 -4.10 12.40
CA VAL A 64 20.51 -3.02 13.35
C VAL A 64 19.01 -2.90 13.55
N TRP A 65 18.54 -3.11 14.78
CA TRP A 65 17.12 -2.98 15.11
C TRP A 65 16.63 -1.56 14.81
N GLY A 66 15.56 -1.42 14.02
CA GLY A 66 15.09 -0.12 13.58
C GLY A 66 15.86 0.46 12.38
N GLY A 67 16.95 -0.16 11.95
CA GLY A 67 17.86 0.36 10.92
C GLY A 67 17.25 0.34 9.51
N THR A 68 17.44 1.43 8.77
CA THR A 68 17.02 1.60 7.36
C THR A 68 18.16 2.18 6.51
N ASP A 69 19.39 2.13 7.00
CA ASP A 69 20.56 2.77 6.39
C ASP A 69 21.49 1.69 5.80
N PRO A 70 21.62 1.61 4.46
CA PRO A 70 22.41 0.58 3.80
C PRO A 70 23.93 0.71 4.04
N GLU A 71 24.40 1.77 4.71
CA GLU A 71 25.80 1.93 5.10
C GLU A 71 26.06 1.59 6.58
N LYS A 72 25.03 1.72 7.44
CA LYS A 72 25.16 1.53 8.89
C LYS A 72 24.58 0.22 9.40
N GLY A 73 23.62 -0.35 8.68
CA GLY A 73 22.91 -1.56 9.07
C GLY A 73 21.40 -1.43 8.95
N VAL A 74 20.76 -2.58 8.80
CA VAL A 74 19.32 -2.70 8.55
C VAL A 74 18.70 -3.78 9.43
N ASP A 75 17.41 -3.69 9.72
CA ASP A 75 16.63 -4.84 10.19
C ASP A 75 15.90 -5.54 9.02
N CYS A 76 15.11 -6.58 9.31
CA CYS A 76 14.42 -7.39 8.29
C CYS A 76 13.56 -6.54 7.34
N SER A 77 12.78 -5.61 7.88
CA SER A 77 11.92 -4.73 7.10
C SER A 77 12.66 -3.53 6.51
N GLY A 78 13.74 -3.08 7.16
CA GLY A 78 14.65 -2.06 6.62
C GLY A 78 15.44 -2.54 5.40
N LEU A 79 15.84 -3.82 5.37
CA LEU A 79 16.45 -4.48 4.21
C LEU A 79 15.49 -4.44 3.02
N VAL A 80 14.26 -4.94 3.21
CA VAL A 80 13.22 -4.94 2.19
C VAL A 80 12.94 -3.51 1.71
N GLN A 81 12.73 -2.56 2.61
CA GLN A 81 12.45 -1.17 2.23
C GLN A 81 13.60 -0.56 1.40
N SER A 82 14.86 -0.80 1.80
CA SER A 82 16.03 -0.23 1.11
C SER A 82 16.17 -0.77 -0.31
N VAL A 83 15.94 -2.07 -0.51
CA VAL A 83 16.03 -2.70 -1.84
C VAL A 83 14.95 -2.13 -2.77
N TYR A 84 13.69 -2.15 -2.35
CA TYR A 84 12.58 -1.73 -3.23
C TYR A 84 12.52 -0.22 -3.46
N ARG A 85 12.92 0.58 -2.46
CA ARG A 85 13.05 2.05 -2.61
C ARG A 85 14.03 2.42 -3.71
N SER A 86 15.11 1.65 -3.90
CA SER A 86 16.08 1.91 -4.98
C SER A 86 15.47 1.81 -6.39
N PHE A 87 14.32 1.15 -6.50
CA PHE A 87 13.52 1.02 -7.72
C PHE A 87 12.29 1.94 -7.74
N GLY A 88 12.18 2.89 -6.79
CA GLY A 88 11.04 3.79 -6.66
C GLY A 88 9.78 3.14 -6.07
N ILE A 89 9.89 1.94 -5.50
CA ILE A 89 8.79 1.23 -4.87
C ILE A 89 8.85 1.50 -3.35
N GLU A 90 7.91 2.30 -2.86
CA GLU A 90 7.80 2.60 -1.43
C GLU A 90 7.03 1.51 -0.69
N LEU A 91 7.70 0.89 0.28
CA LEU A 91 7.11 -0.11 1.16
C LEU A 91 6.96 0.43 2.58
N PRO A 92 5.89 0.03 3.31
CA PRO A 92 5.70 0.38 4.72
C PRO A 92 6.91 0.03 5.57
N ARG A 93 7.08 0.70 6.72
CA ARG A 93 8.23 0.44 7.60
C ARG A 93 8.16 -0.91 8.31
N LEU A 94 6.97 -1.37 8.66
CA LEU A 94 6.77 -2.57 9.48
C LEU A 94 6.64 -3.81 8.62
N SER A 95 7.28 -4.91 9.04
CA SER A 95 7.23 -6.22 8.36
C SER A 95 5.80 -6.74 8.20
N ALA A 96 4.94 -6.54 9.21
CA ALA A 96 3.53 -6.93 9.15
C ALA A 96 2.73 -6.23 8.03
N ASP A 97 3.09 -4.99 7.70
CA ASP A 97 2.47 -4.21 6.62
C ASP A 97 3.11 -4.54 5.27
N GLN A 98 4.44 -4.75 5.24
CA GLN A 98 5.15 -5.21 4.05
C GLN A 98 4.66 -6.60 3.58
N ALA A 99 4.37 -7.51 4.52
CA ALA A 99 3.81 -8.83 4.26
C ALA A 99 2.39 -8.81 3.66
N ARG A 100 1.81 -7.62 3.46
CA ARG A 100 0.51 -7.37 2.82
C ARG A 100 0.60 -6.42 1.63
N SER A 101 1.80 -5.99 1.26
CA SER A 101 2.04 -5.14 0.09
C SER A 101 2.04 -5.98 -1.19
N GLY A 102 1.62 -5.42 -2.32
CA GLY A 102 1.60 -6.14 -3.60
C GLY A 102 0.55 -7.26 -3.68
N THR A 103 0.70 -8.15 -4.66
CA THR A 103 -0.25 -9.24 -4.90
C THR A 103 0.13 -10.51 -4.12
N PRO A 104 -0.82 -11.20 -3.47
CA PRO A 104 -0.56 -12.49 -2.86
C PRO A 104 -0.13 -13.53 -3.88
N VAL A 105 0.84 -14.36 -3.49
CA VAL A 105 1.29 -15.52 -4.26
C VAL A 105 0.86 -16.77 -3.50
N ALA A 106 0.12 -17.67 -4.18
CA ALA A 106 -0.60 -18.76 -3.54
C ALA A 106 0.31 -19.78 -2.82
N SER A 107 1.53 -19.98 -3.32
CA SER A 107 2.44 -20.97 -2.78
C SER A 107 3.90 -20.68 -3.10
N MET A 108 4.82 -21.37 -2.42
CA MET A 108 6.24 -21.35 -2.76
C MET A 108 6.54 -21.90 -4.17
N ALA A 109 5.63 -22.67 -4.77
CA ALA A 109 5.79 -23.14 -6.15
C ALA A 109 5.55 -22.02 -7.17
N ASP A 110 4.72 -21.04 -6.81
CA ASP A 110 4.39 -19.87 -7.63
C ASP A 110 5.28 -18.65 -7.31
N ALA A 111 6.08 -18.76 -6.24
CA ALA A 111 7.01 -17.74 -5.81
C ALA A 111 8.12 -17.55 -6.84
N LYS A 112 8.39 -16.28 -7.17
CA LYS A 112 9.41 -15.85 -8.13
C LYS A 112 10.50 -15.05 -7.40
N PRO A 113 11.74 -15.03 -7.91
CA PRO A 113 12.77 -14.13 -7.42
C PRO A 113 12.24 -12.69 -7.30
N GLY A 114 12.49 -12.04 -6.16
CA GLY A 114 11.96 -10.72 -5.86
C GLY A 114 10.53 -10.70 -5.29
N ASP A 115 9.94 -11.85 -4.96
CA ASP A 115 8.76 -11.89 -4.09
C ASP A 115 9.20 -11.75 -2.62
N LEU A 116 8.39 -11.09 -1.80
CA LEU A 116 8.57 -11.04 -0.35
C LEU A 116 8.01 -12.30 0.29
N ILE A 117 8.69 -12.82 1.29
CA ILE A 117 8.22 -13.92 2.12
C ILE A 117 8.32 -13.53 3.59
N ALA A 118 7.29 -13.85 4.37
CA ALA A 118 7.17 -13.39 5.74
C ALA A 118 6.57 -14.46 6.67
N TRP A 119 6.95 -14.39 7.94
CA TRP A 119 6.50 -15.31 8.99
C TRP A 119 5.90 -14.54 10.16
N ASP A 120 4.85 -15.10 10.73
CA ASP A 120 4.22 -14.71 11.99
C ASP A 120 4.57 -15.76 13.06
N ASN A 121 5.82 -15.69 13.52
CA ASN A 121 6.37 -16.58 14.54
C ASN A 121 6.10 -16.09 15.97
N SER A 122 5.57 -14.87 16.12
CA SER A 122 5.34 -14.28 17.44
C SER A 122 3.92 -14.55 17.94
N SER A 123 3.80 -15.29 19.03
CA SER A 123 2.51 -15.39 19.74
C SER A 123 2.13 -14.12 20.51
N ARG A 124 3.00 -13.11 20.56
CA ARG A 124 2.83 -11.87 21.34
C ARG A 124 2.43 -10.67 20.50
N ASN A 125 2.70 -10.69 19.19
CA ASN A 125 2.41 -9.59 18.27
C ASN A 125 1.61 -10.15 17.09
N VAL A 126 0.61 -9.41 16.61
CA VAL A 126 -0.23 -9.86 15.49
C VAL A 126 0.42 -9.44 14.16
N GLY A 127 0.75 -10.40 13.30
CA GLY A 127 1.30 -10.17 11.97
C GLY A 127 2.80 -10.41 11.87
N ALA A 128 3.32 -10.45 10.64
CA ALA A 128 4.66 -10.92 10.37
C ALA A 128 5.75 -10.19 11.18
N ASP A 129 6.49 -10.91 12.01
CA ASP A 129 7.63 -10.41 12.80
C ASP A 129 8.95 -10.58 12.05
N HIS A 130 9.00 -11.47 11.05
CA HIS A 130 10.14 -11.62 10.15
C HIS A 130 9.73 -11.53 8.69
N ILE A 131 10.57 -10.92 7.87
CA ILE A 131 10.37 -10.77 6.43
C ILE A 131 11.71 -10.85 5.68
N ALA A 132 11.68 -11.44 4.49
CA ALA A 132 12.83 -11.66 3.64
C ALA A 132 12.45 -11.52 2.16
N ILE A 133 13.47 -11.47 1.29
CA ILE A 133 13.32 -11.43 -0.17
C ILE A 133 13.63 -12.83 -0.71
N TYR A 134 12.66 -13.44 -1.40
CA TYR A 134 12.87 -14.72 -2.08
C TYR A 134 13.76 -14.54 -3.31
N ILE A 135 14.75 -15.41 -3.49
CA ILE A 135 15.72 -15.30 -4.59
C ILE A 135 15.69 -16.48 -5.56
N GLY A 136 14.66 -17.34 -5.46
CA GLY A 136 14.54 -18.56 -6.25
C GLY A 136 15.23 -19.77 -5.61
N ASN A 137 15.00 -20.96 -6.18
CA ASN A 137 15.62 -22.22 -5.75
C ASN A 137 15.46 -22.54 -4.25
N GLY A 138 14.35 -22.12 -3.62
CA GLY A 138 14.14 -22.32 -2.18
C GLY A 138 15.11 -21.52 -1.30
N GLN A 139 15.72 -20.45 -1.81
CA GLN A 139 16.66 -19.59 -1.09
C GLN A 139 16.05 -18.19 -0.86
N MET A 140 16.50 -17.51 0.18
CA MET A 140 16.12 -16.13 0.50
C MET A 140 17.31 -15.30 0.97
N ILE A 141 17.18 -13.97 0.84
CA ILE A 141 18.05 -13.00 1.51
C ILE A 141 17.29 -12.39 2.68
N GLU A 142 17.87 -12.47 3.86
CA GLU A 142 17.27 -11.97 5.10
C GLU A 142 18.25 -11.12 5.91
N ALA A 143 17.72 -10.27 6.79
CA ALA A 143 18.45 -9.71 7.92
C ALA A 143 17.91 -10.38 9.20
N PRO A 144 18.64 -11.31 9.84
CA PRO A 144 18.02 -12.30 10.72
C PRO A 144 17.65 -11.78 12.11
N ARG A 145 18.59 -11.11 12.80
CA ARG A 145 18.43 -10.65 14.19
C ARG A 145 19.65 -9.84 14.66
N PRO A 146 19.55 -9.10 15.79
CA PRO A 146 20.69 -8.40 16.38
C PRO A 146 21.92 -9.31 16.56
N GLY A 147 23.09 -8.80 16.18
CA GLY A 147 24.35 -9.55 16.17
C GLY A 147 24.58 -10.43 14.93
N GLY A 148 23.58 -10.56 14.05
CA GLY A 148 23.72 -11.16 12.72
C GLY A 148 24.05 -10.14 11.63
N HIS A 149 24.06 -10.60 10.39
CA HIS A 149 24.25 -9.78 9.19
C HIS A 149 23.33 -10.28 8.07
N VAL A 150 23.13 -9.44 7.06
CA VAL A 150 22.35 -9.82 5.87
C VAL A 150 23.02 -11.01 5.19
N GLN A 151 22.26 -12.07 4.93
CA GLN A 151 22.81 -13.35 4.48
C GLN A 151 21.86 -14.06 3.52
N VAL A 152 22.40 -14.97 2.72
CA VAL A 152 21.62 -15.93 1.92
C VAL A 152 21.42 -17.19 2.73
N VAL A 153 20.18 -17.64 2.87
CA VAL A 153 19.82 -18.88 3.57
C VAL A 153 18.73 -19.65 2.83
N PRO A 154 18.62 -20.97 3.02
CA PRO A 154 17.47 -21.72 2.56
C PRO A 154 16.18 -21.30 3.29
N VAL A 155 15.06 -21.35 2.57
CA VAL A 155 13.71 -21.26 3.14
C VAL A 155 13.36 -22.62 3.75
N THR A 156 13.56 -22.76 5.06
CA THR A 156 13.40 -24.05 5.77
C THR A 156 12.01 -24.23 6.39
N THR A 157 11.31 -23.13 6.66
CA THR A 157 9.94 -23.11 7.17
C THR A 157 9.00 -22.48 6.15
N PRO A 158 7.81 -23.05 5.92
CA PRO A 158 6.82 -22.41 5.04
C PRO A 158 6.52 -20.99 5.53
N PRO A 159 6.55 -19.96 4.66
CA PRO A 159 6.13 -18.62 5.03
C PRO A 159 4.61 -18.53 5.17
N ASP A 160 4.15 -17.70 6.11
CA ASP A 160 2.74 -17.39 6.29
C ASP A 160 2.22 -16.43 5.21
N TYR A 161 3.13 -15.65 4.62
CA TYR A 161 2.81 -14.68 3.56
C TYR A 161 3.83 -14.76 2.42
N ILE A 162 3.34 -14.77 1.18
CA ILE A 162 4.16 -14.57 -0.03
C ILE A 162 3.54 -13.44 -0.83
N ARG A 163 4.34 -12.43 -1.19
CA ARG A 163 3.86 -11.22 -1.86
C ARG A 163 4.71 -10.82 -3.04
N ARG A 164 4.09 -10.62 -4.19
CA ARG A 164 4.72 -10.03 -5.37
C ARG A 164 4.47 -8.53 -5.38
N VAL A 165 5.52 -7.78 -5.10
CA VAL A 165 5.48 -6.31 -5.05
C VAL A 165 5.89 -5.68 -6.37
N ILE A 166 6.67 -6.41 -7.17
CA ILE A 166 7.14 -5.94 -8.46
C ILE A 166 5.95 -5.95 -9.44
N PRO A 167 5.61 -4.82 -10.07
CA PRO A 167 4.57 -4.80 -11.09
C PRO A 167 5.08 -5.56 -12.32
N GLU A 168 4.60 -6.79 -12.53
CA GLU A 168 4.87 -7.50 -13.77
C GLU A 168 4.35 -6.66 -14.94
N ALA A 169 5.13 -6.57 -16.02
CA ALA A 169 4.70 -6.02 -17.30
C ALA A 169 3.64 -6.95 -17.94
N SER A 170 2.44 -6.97 -17.36
CA SER A 170 1.24 -7.57 -17.93
C SER A 170 0.16 -6.50 -17.91
N ALA A 171 -0.08 -5.97 -19.11
CA ALA A 171 -1.20 -5.12 -19.51
C ALA A 171 -1.60 -4.02 -18.52
N THR A 172 -1.28 -2.79 -18.89
CA THR A 172 -2.15 -1.65 -18.62
C THR A 172 -3.58 -2.00 -19.06
N ALA A 173 -4.35 -2.61 -18.17
CA ALA A 173 -5.78 -2.33 -18.14
C ALA A 173 -5.85 -0.85 -17.73
N PRO A 174 -6.41 0.05 -18.56
CA PRO A 174 -6.75 1.36 -18.05
C PRO A 174 -7.60 1.12 -16.80
N ALA A 175 -7.29 1.83 -15.72
CA ALA A 175 -8.23 1.98 -14.63
C ALA A 175 -9.53 2.47 -15.27
N THR A 176 -10.47 1.56 -15.49
CA THR A 176 -11.85 1.93 -15.70
C THR A 176 -12.19 2.79 -14.49
N PRO A 177 -12.69 4.03 -14.68
CA PRO A 177 -13.28 4.74 -13.57
C PRO A 177 -14.25 3.77 -12.92
N VAL A 178 -14.15 3.59 -11.60
CA VAL A 178 -15.12 2.81 -10.84
C VAL A 178 -16.50 3.33 -11.27
N SER A 179 -17.21 2.52 -12.06
CA SER A 179 -18.60 2.79 -12.36
C SER A 179 -19.30 2.92 -11.01
N PRO A 180 -20.20 3.91 -10.83
CA PRO A 180 -20.96 4.01 -9.60
C PRO A 180 -21.57 2.64 -9.30
N VAL A 181 -21.45 2.18 -8.06
CA VAL A 181 -22.11 0.94 -7.63
C VAL A 181 -23.58 1.07 -8.05
N ALA A 182 -24.08 0.13 -8.84
CA ALA A 182 -25.45 0.18 -9.33
C ALA A 182 -26.39 0.13 -8.11
N GLY A 183 -26.96 1.27 -7.73
CA GLY A 183 -27.83 1.41 -6.56
C GLY A 183 -27.44 2.53 -5.59
N SER A 184 -26.20 3.04 -5.60
CA SER A 184 -25.90 4.26 -4.83
C SER A 184 -26.46 5.48 -5.56
N THR A 185 -27.26 6.27 -4.84
CA THR A 185 -27.72 7.58 -5.31
C THR A 185 -26.59 8.64 -5.31
N GLY A 186 -25.42 8.30 -4.75
CA GLY A 186 -24.24 9.17 -4.66
C GLY A 186 -24.39 10.38 -3.74
N ASP A 187 -25.55 10.54 -3.10
CA ASP A 187 -25.86 11.64 -2.20
C ASP A 187 -26.57 11.13 -0.93
N VAL A 188 -26.47 11.90 0.15
CA VAL A 188 -27.05 11.54 1.44
C VAL A 188 -28.59 11.62 1.37
N PRO A 189 -29.34 10.61 1.85
CA PRO A 189 -30.80 10.66 1.89
C PRO A 189 -31.36 11.93 2.56
N ALA A 190 -32.49 12.42 2.06
CA ALA A 190 -33.12 13.61 2.60
C ALA A 190 -33.53 13.40 4.06
N GLY A 191 -33.21 14.37 4.92
CA GLY A 191 -33.51 14.33 6.35
C GLY A 191 -32.46 13.65 7.22
N THR A 192 -31.39 13.11 6.63
CA THR A 192 -30.25 12.58 7.41
C THR A 192 -29.56 13.70 8.20
N PRO A 193 -29.42 13.56 9.54
CA PRO A 193 -28.64 14.49 10.35
C PRO A 193 -27.20 14.63 9.85
N TYR A 194 -26.60 15.81 9.99
CA TYR A 194 -25.20 16.07 9.61
C TYR A 194 -24.86 15.85 8.12
N ALA A 195 -25.86 15.86 7.23
CA ALA A 195 -25.67 15.62 5.78
C ALA A 195 -24.52 16.43 5.16
N ASP A 196 -24.33 17.70 5.56
CA ASP A 196 -23.25 18.55 5.06
C ASP A 196 -21.86 18.05 5.49
N LEU A 197 -21.73 17.49 6.70
CA LEU A 197 -20.48 16.91 7.17
C LEU A 197 -20.13 15.62 6.42
N PHE A 198 -21.13 14.76 6.16
CA PHE A 198 -20.93 13.56 5.34
C PHE A 198 -20.52 13.91 3.91
N ARG A 199 -21.17 14.89 3.29
CA ARG A 199 -20.79 15.39 1.96
C ARG A 199 -19.38 15.96 1.92
N ALA A 200 -19.03 16.79 2.90
CA ALA A 200 -17.69 17.39 2.98
C ALA A 200 -16.60 16.32 3.18
N ALA A 201 -16.82 15.37 4.09
CA ALA A 201 -15.87 14.30 4.36
C ALA A 201 -15.75 13.31 3.19
N GLY A 202 -16.88 12.92 2.59
CA GLY A 202 -16.91 12.05 1.41
C GLY A 202 -16.16 12.65 0.21
N ALA A 203 -16.39 13.94 -0.07
CA ALA A 203 -15.67 14.66 -1.12
C ALA A 203 -14.15 14.75 -0.85
N LYS A 204 -13.75 14.91 0.43
CA LYS A 204 -12.34 15.01 0.82
C LYS A 204 -11.59 13.69 0.75
N HIS A 205 -12.24 12.57 1.08
CA HIS A 205 -11.60 11.25 1.20
C HIS A 205 -12.06 10.25 0.12
N HIS A 206 -12.74 10.71 -0.94
CA HIS A 206 -13.22 9.86 -2.04
C HIS A 206 -14.13 8.69 -1.60
N VAL A 207 -14.92 8.93 -0.55
CA VAL A 207 -15.90 7.97 -0.04
C VAL A 207 -17.30 8.47 -0.36
N ASP A 208 -18.18 7.56 -0.75
CA ASP A 208 -19.59 7.88 -0.96
C ASP A 208 -20.22 8.44 0.35
N PRO A 209 -20.77 9.66 0.32
CA PRO A 209 -21.34 10.25 1.54
C PRO A 209 -22.57 9.49 2.04
N ALA A 210 -23.31 8.78 1.18
CA ALA A 210 -24.41 7.90 1.59
C ALA A 210 -23.91 6.67 2.36
N LEU A 211 -22.75 6.12 1.96
CA LEU A 211 -22.11 5.02 2.69
C LEU A 211 -21.65 5.46 4.08
N LEU A 212 -21.05 6.65 4.20
CA LEU A 212 -20.65 7.20 5.50
C LEU A 212 -21.84 7.43 6.42
N ALA A 213 -22.94 7.95 5.88
CA ALA A 213 -24.18 8.12 6.63
C ALA A 213 -24.77 6.77 7.07
N ALA A 214 -24.72 5.74 6.22
CA ALA A 214 -25.16 4.39 6.57
C ALA A 214 -24.30 3.76 7.69
N VAL A 215 -22.99 3.97 7.67
CA VAL A 215 -22.09 3.57 8.77
C VAL A 215 -22.49 4.30 10.06
N ALA A 216 -22.63 5.63 10.03
CA ALA A 216 -23.01 6.42 11.20
C ALA A 216 -24.36 6.00 11.81
N GLN A 217 -25.34 5.69 10.95
CA GLN A 217 -26.64 5.16 11.35
C GLN A 217 -26.51 3.82 12.09
N GLN A 218 -25.65 2.92 11.59
CA GLN A 218 -25.42 1.61 12.21
C GLN A 218 -24.61 1.71 13.51
N GLU A 219 -23.64 2.61 13.58
CA GLU A 219 -22.74 2.76 14.73
C GLU A 219 -23.45 3.37 15.94
N SER A 220 -24.18 4.47 15.74
CA SER A 220 -24.73 5.26 16.85
C SER A 220 -26.18 5.71 16.67
N GLY A 221 -26.78 5.45 15.51
CA GLY A 221 -28.05 6.08 15.15
C GLY A 221 -27.94 7.61 15.04
N PHE A 222 -26.77 8.11 14.62
CA PHE A 222 -26.42 9.53 14.56
C PHE A 222 -26.26 10.24 15.92
N ASP A 223 -26.09 9.52 17.02
CA ASP A 223 -25.85 10.11 18.34
C ASP A 223 -24.36 10.48 18.53
N PRO A 224 -24.01 11.79 18.58
CA PRO A 224 -22.62 12.20 18.75
C PRO A 224 -22.10 12.03 20.17
N GLN A 225 -22.96 11.70 21.15
CA GLN A 225 -22.58 11.48 22.55
C GLN A 225 -22.55 9.99 22.92
N ALA A 226 -22.78 9.09 21.96
CA ALA A 226 -22.81 7.66 22.19
C ALA A 226 -21.46 7.12 22.71
N VAL A 227 -21.52 6.24 23.71
CA VAL A 227 -20.36 5.49 24.21
C VAL A 227 -20.75 4.03 24.39
N SER A 228 -20.03 3.13 23.71
CA SER A 228 -20.27 1.70 23.88
C SER A 228 -19.66 1.15 25.17
N PRO A 229 -20.10 -0.02 25.67
CA PRO A 229 -19.44 -0.69 26.79
C PRO A 229 -17.95 -1.01 26.55
N ALA A 230 -17.55 -1.17 25.29
CA ALA A 230 -16.16 -1.38 24.88
C ALA A 230 -15.34 -0.07 24.83
N GLY A 231 -16.00 1.08 24.97
CA GLY A 231 -15.37 2.39 24.97
C GLY A 231 -15.26 3.04 23.59
N ALA A 232 -16.04 2.59 22.60
CA ALA A 232 -16.17 3.26 21.31
C ALA A 232 -16.96 4.56 21.48
N GLN A 233 -16.57 5.65 20.79
CA GLN A 233 -17.05 7.00 21.10
C GLN A 233 -17.63 7.74 19.89
N GLY A 234 -18.71 8.47 20.15
CA GLY A 234 -19.31 9.44 19.26
C GLY A 234 -20.03 8.85 18.06
N ILE A 235 -20.36 9.71 17.10
CA ILE A 235 -21.28 9.39 15.99
C ILE A 235 -20.79 8.23 15.11
N MET A 236 -19.46 8.05 15.03
CA MET A 236 -18.81 7.01 14.22
C MET A 236 -18.23 5.85 15.07
N GLN A 237 -18.51 5.84 16.38
CA GLN A 237 -18.03 4.85 17.36
C GLN A 237 -16.54 4.51 17.18
N LEU A 238 -15.70 5.53 17.10
CA LEU A 238 -14.25 5.30 17.00
C LEU A 238 -13.71 4.86 18.36
N MET A 239 -12.93 3.78 18.38
CA MET A 239 -12.15 3.43 19.58
C MET A 239 -11.08 4.51 19.85
N PRO A 240 -10.72 4.80 21.11
CA PRO A 240 -9.81 5.90 21.44
C PRO A 240 -8.44 5.82 20.73
N GLY A 241 -7.89 4.61 20.60
CA GLY A 241 -6.64 4.39 19.86
C GLY A 241 -6.77 4.70 18.37
N THR A 242 -7.89 4.31 17.77
CA THR A 242 -8.21 4.58 16.36
C THR A 242 -8.42 6.07 16.11
N ALA A 243 -9.20 6.75 16.97
CA ALA A 243 -9.41 8.19 16.90
C ALA A 243 -8.08 8.96 16.91
N LYS A 244 -7.20 8.62 17.87
CA LYS A 244 -5.85 9.21 17.95
C LYS A 244 -5.04 8.96 16.67
N GLY A 245 -5.06 7.75 16.11
CA GLY A 245 -4.34 7.41 14.88
C GLY A 245 -4.85 8.17 13.65
N LEU A 246 -6.12 8.55 13.64
CA LEU A 246 -6.75 9.31 12.57
C LEU A 246 -6.55 10.83 12.71
N GLY A 247 -6.07 11.29 13.87
CA GLY A 247 -5.94 12.71 14.19
C GLY A 247 -7.21 13.32 14.78
N VAL A 248 -8.17 12.50 15.20
CA VAL A 248 -9.39 12.93 15.88
C VAL A 248 -9.05 13.22 17.34
N THR A 249 -9.10 14.49 17.72
CA THR A 249 -8.77 14.94 19.09
C THR A 249 -9.98 14.91 20.01
N ASP A 250 -11.18 15.09 19.45
CA ASP A 250 -12.45 14.94 20.16
C ASP A 250 -13.40 14.03 19.34
N PRO A 251 -13.59 12.76 19.73
CA PRO A 251 -14.52 11.85 19.06
C PRO A 251 -16.00 12.22 19.22
N PHE A 252 -16.35 13.12 20.16
CA PHE A 252 -17.72 13.58 20.37
C PHE A 252 -18.08 14.79 19.49
N ASP A 253 -17.08 15.40 18.84
CA ASP A 253 -17.27 16.39 17.79
C ASP A 253 -17.66 15.67 16.48
N PRO A 254 -18.88 15.88 15.95
CA PRO A 254 -19.34 15.17 14.75
C PRO A 254 -18.46 15.44 13.53
N ALA A 255 -17.93 16.66 13.37
CA ALA A 255 -17.11 17.00 12.21
C ALA A 255 -15.77 16.27 12.24
N GLN A 256 -15.11 16.20 13.41
CA GLN A 256 -13.87 15.44 13.56
C GLN A 256 -14.10 13.93 13.41
N ALA A 257 -15.14 13.40 14.06
CA ALA A 257 -15.44 11.97 14.01
C ALA A 257 -15.77 11.50 12.59
N ILE A 258 -16.61 12.23 11.86
CA ILE A 258 -16.99 11.92 10.48
C ILE A 258 -15.78 12.03 9.54
N ASP A 259 -14.96 13.08 9.66
CA ASP A 259 -13.73 13.22 8.84
C ASP A 259 -12.74 12.07 9.11
N GLY A 260 -12.55 11.71 10.38
CA GLY A 260 -11.69 10.59 10.77
C GLY A 260 -12.21 9.26 10.24
N ALA A 261 -13.50 8.97 10.38
CA ALA A 261 -14.10 7.75 9.88
C ALA A 261 -14.08 7.66 8.34
N ALA A 262 -14.27 8.79 7.64
CA ALA A 262 -14.12 8.85 6.18
C ALA A 262 -12.69 8.50 5.74
N LYS A 263 -11.68 9.04 6.41
CA LYS A 263 -10.28 8.66 6.19
C LYS A 263 -10.03 7.19 6.49
N LEU A 264 -10.60 6.65 7.57
CA LEU A 264 -10.47 5.22 7.88
C LEU A 264 -11.09 4.38 6.77
N LEU A 265 -12.31 4.70 6.35
CA LEU A 265 -13.03 3.93 5.35
C LEU A 265 -12.36 4.00 3.97
N ASP A 266 -11.82 5.15 3.56
CA ASP A 266 -10.99 5.29 2.36
C ASP A 266 -9.76 4.36 2.39
N ASN A 267 -9.04 4.34 3.52
CA ASN A 267 -7.91 3.43 3.71
C ASN A 267 -8.33 1.95 3.62
N LEU A 268 -9.49 1.59 4.17
CA LEU A 268 -10.00 0.22 4.13
C LEU A 268 -10.44 -0.17 2.72
N ILE A 269 -11.14 0.71 2.00
CA ILE A 269 -11.56 0.52 0.61
C ILE A 269 -10.34 0.37 -0.29
N THR A 270 -9.35 1.24 -0.14
CA THR A 270 -8.08 1.15 -0.85
C THR A 270 -7.35 -0.17 -0.52
N ARG A 271 -7.37 -0.59 0.74
CA ARG A 271 -6.69 -1.82 1.21
C ARG A 271 -7.34 -3.10 0.70
N PHE A 272 -8.67 -3.17 0.66
CA PHE A 272 -9.39 -4.42 0.39
C PHE A 272 -10.04 -4.47 -1.00
N GLY A 273 -10.22 -3.33 -1.67
CA GLY A 273 -10.87 -3.25 -2.98
C GLY A 273 -12.35 -3.69 -3.00
N SER A 274 -12.93 -3.95 -1.83
CA SER A 274 -14.30 -4.40 -1.64
C SER A 274 -14.96 -3.62 -0.51
N ILE A 275 -16.15 -3.08 -0.76
CA ILE A 275 -16.92 -2.36 0.25
C ILE A 275 -17.29 -3.29 1.41
N GLU A 276 -17.74 -4.50 1.11
CA GLU A 276 -18.15 -5.49 2.11
C GLU A 276 -17.00 -5.87 3.04
N MET A 277 -15.80 -6.09 2.49
CA MET A 277 -14.60 -6.37 3.28
C MET A 277 -14.14 -5.14 4.08
N SER A 278 -14.34 -3.95 3.54
CA SER A 278 -14.00 -2.69 4.23
C SER A 278 -14.92 -2.45 5.42
N LEU A 279 -16.22 -2.70 5.26
CA LEU A 279 -17.21 -2.65 6.35
C LEU A 279 -16.94 -3.73 7.40
N ALA A 280 -16.60 -4.95 6.97
CA ALA A 280 -16.19 -6.01 7.89
C ALA A 280 -14.93 -5.62 8.68
N ALA A 281 -13.98 -4.95 8.03
CA ALA A 281 -12.76 -4.47 8.68
C ALA A 281 -12.99 -3.27 9.60
N TYR A 282 -13.99 -2.43 9.30
CA TYR A 282 -14.41 -1.34 10.16
C TYR A 282 -14.98 -1.88 11.48
N ASN A 283 -15.84 -2.91 11.41
CA ASN A 283 -16.46 -3.54 12.59
C ASN A 283 -15.53 -4.51 13.35
N ALA A 284 -14.97 -5.51 12.67
CA ALA A 284 -14.18 -6.59 13.30
C ALA A 284 -12.68 -6.32 13.35
N GLY A 285 -12.25 -5.21 12.77
CA GLY A 285 -10.85 -4.90 12.54
C GLY A 285 -10.30 -5.57 11.27
N PRO A 286 -9.36 -4.92 10.57
CA PRO A 286 -8.77 -5.45 9.33
C PRO A 286 -7.98 -6.74 9.53
N GLY A 287 -7.53 -7.04 10.76
CA GLY A 287 -6.86 -8.29 11.07
C GLY A 287 -7.77 -9.52 10.91
N ALA A 288 -9.04 -9.41 11.29
CA ALA A 288 -10.01 -10.48 11.13
C ALA A 288 -10.30 -10.74 9.65
N VAL A 289 -10.52 -9.69 8.86
CA VAL A 289 -10.74 -9.80 7.41
C VAL A 289 -9.54 -10.43 6.70
N VAL A 290 -8.32 -10.09 7.11
CA VAL A 290 -7.10 -10.73 6.59
C VAL A 290 -7.02 -12.21 6.99
N ARG A 291 -7.34 -12.56 8.24
CA ARG A 291 -7.27 -13.95 8.74
C ARG A 291 -8.22 -14.87 7.99
N TYR A 292 -9.40 -14.37 7.61
CA TYR A 292 -10.44 -15.16 6.94
C TYR A 292 -10.49 -14.98 5.42
N ASP A 293 -9.61 -14.14 4.86
CA ASP A 293 -9.55 -13.80 3.44
C ASP A 293 -10.93 -13.39 2.87
N GLY A 294 -11.65 -12.58 3.66
CA GLY A 294 -13.05 -12.24 3.39
C GLY A 294 -13.77 -11.73 4.63
N VAL A 295 -15.09 -11.61 4.55
CA VAL A 295 -15.92 -11.27 5.73
C VAL A 295 -15.77 -12.41 6.75
N PRO A 296 -15.28 -12.15 7.98
CA PRO A 296 -15.06 -13.19 8.97
C PRO A 296 -16.40 -13.86 9.33
N PRO A 297 -16.41 -15.15 9.71
CA PRO A 297 -17.61 -15.89 10.10
C PRO A 297 -18.08 -15.51 11.51
N TYR A 298 -18.09 -14.22 11.81
CA TYR A 298 -18.63 -13.64 13.03
C TYR A 298 -20.07 -13.20 12.73
N PRO A 299 -21.08 -13.77 13.41
CA PRO A 299 -22.49 -13.44 13.14
C PRO A 299 -22.76 -11.93 13.22
N GLU A 300 -22.14 -11.24 14.18
CA GLU A 300 -22.23 -9.79 14.34
C GLU A 300 -21.70 -9.05 13.11
N THR A 301 -20.50 -9.38 12.63
CA THR A 301 -19.87 -8.70 11.49
C THR A 301 -20.63 -8.94 10.19
N GLN A 302 -21.13 -10.16 9.97
CA GLN A 302 -21.96 -10.45 8.80
C GLN A 302 -23.27 -9.66 8.83
N ALA A 303 -23.91 -9.55 10.01
CA ALA A 303 -25.11 -8.74 10.19
C ALA A 303 -24.82 -7.25 10.00
N TYR A 304 -23.68 -6.76 10.51
CA TYR A 304 -23.23 -5.38 10.35
C TYR A 304 -23.07 -5.01 8.87
N VAL A 305 -22.31 -5.81 8.11
CA VAL A 305 -22.10 -5.60 6.67
C VAL A 305 -23.43 -5.58 5.93
N LYS A 306 -24.31 -6.56 6.19
CA LYS A 306 -25.64 -6.62 5.56
C LYS A 306 -26.48 -5.38 5.86
N SER A 307 -26.49 -4.94 7.12
CA SER A 307 -27.28 -3.78 7.57
C SER A 307 -26.81 -2.48 6.90
N VAL A 308 -25.50 -2.21 6.92
CA VAL A 308 -24.93 -1.01 6.30
C VAL A 308 -25.14 -1.01 4.78
N MET A 309 -24.96 -2.16 4.11
CA MET A 309 -25.22 -2.28 2.68
C MET A 309 -26.69 -2.00 2.33
N ALA A 310 -27.64 -2.50 3.13
CA ALA A 310 -29.06 -2.24 2.93
C ALA A 310 -29.39 -0.73 3.10
N HIS A 311 -28.87 -0.11 4.16
CA HIS A 311 -29.02 1.33 4.38
C HIS A 311 -28.40 2.18 3.27
N TRP A 312 -27.22 1.79 2.78
CA TRP A 312 -26.52 2.50 1.72
C TRP A 312 -27.24 2.41 0.37
N LEU A 313 -27.75 1.23 0.02
CA LEU A 313 -28.45 0.98 -1.25
C LEU A 313 -29.93 1.41 -1.22
N GLY A 314 -30.43 1.87 -0.07
CA GLY A 314 -31.84 2.26 0.09
C GLY A 314 -32.81 1.08 0.06
N GLU A 315 -32.32 -0.14 0.29
CA GLU A 315 -33.13 -1.34 0.39
C GLU A 315 -33.64 -1.49 1.83
N ALA A 316 -34.97 -1.55 2.01
CA ALA A 316 -35.54 -1.80 3.34
C ALA A 316 -35.01 -3.15 3.85
N ALA A 317 -34.35 -3.16 5.02
CA ALA A 317 -33.90 -4.38 5.67
C ALA A 317 -35.10 -5.30 5.91
N ALA A 318 -35.15 -6.42 5.16
CA ALA A 318 -36.15 -7.47 5.30
C ALA A 318 -35.92 -8.35 6.53
#